data_AF-A0A177AF93-F1
#
_entry.id   AF-A0A177AF93-F1
#
_cell.length_a   1.000
_cell.length_b   1.000
_cell.length_c   1.000
_cell.angle_alpha   90.00
_cell.angle_beta   90.00
_cell.angle_gamma   90.00
#
_symmetry.space_group_name_H-M   'P 1'
#
loop_
_entity.id
_entity.type
_entity.pdbx_description
1 polymer ?
#
loop_
_entity_poly.entity_id
_entity_poly.type
_entity_poly.pdbx_seq_one_letter_code
_entity_poly.pdbx_strand_id
1 'polypeptide(L)'
;MVTKALDDSDAEDHDLHAHGLAWGDVHPGSIVIDTSFNPWVVDFGGGSIVEFVSRKKAGTKEGDWQGVGKIFDEWMFESDD
;
A
#
# COMPACT_ATOMS: atom_id res chain seq x y z
N MET A 1 8.86 6.80 -9.77
CA MET A 1 7.72 6.09 -10.40
C MET A 1 6.54 6.24 -9.46
N VAL A 2 5.35 6.45 -10.00
CA VAL A 2 4.07 6.47 -9.28
C VAL A 2 3.28 5.37 -10.01
N THR A 3 2.72 4.36 -9.32
CA THR A 3 1.99 3.22 -9.95
C THR A 3 0.54 3.11 -9.44
N LYS A 4 -0.43 2.71 -10.28
CA LYS A 4 -1.89 2.79 -10.01
C LYS A 4 -2.39 1.63 -9.13
N ALA A 5 -2.77 1.90 -7.89
CA ALA A 5 -2.87 0.88 -6.84
C ALA A 5 -4.13 0.00 -6.86
N LEU A 6 -5.30 0.49 -7.30
CA LEU A 6 -6.57 -0.17 -7.00
C LEU A 6 -7.65 0.15 -8.06
N ASP A 7 -8.00 -0.88 -8.81
CA ASP A 7 -9.26 -1.08 -9.51
C ASP A 7 -9.58 -2.58 -9.34
N ASP A 8 -10.85 -2.97 -9.39
CA ASP A 8 -11.46 -4.24 -8.93
C ASP A 8 -10.99 -5.52 -9.67
N SER A 9 -9.78 -5.49 -10.25
CA SER A 9 -9.04 -6.64 -10.75
C SER A 9 -7.53 -6.37 -10.66
N ASP A 10 -6.87 -6.88 -9.63
CA ASP A 10 -5.44 -7.25 -9.66
C ASP A 10 -4.41 -6.20 -10.13
N ALA A 11 -4.55 -4.90 -9.83
CA ALA A 11 -3.69 -3.86 -10.45
C ALA A 11 -2.53 -3.35 -9.57
N GLU A 12 -1.31 -3.50 -10.10
CA GLU A 12 -0.02 -2.82 -9.85
C GLU A 12 0.82 -3.12 -8.60
N ASP A 13 0.28 -3.40 -7.41
CA ASP A 13 1.10 -4.09 -6.39
C ASP A 13 1.57 -5.44 -6.96
N HIS A 14 0.70 -6.03 -7.78
CA HIS A 14 1.01 -7.14 -8.67
C HIS A 14 2.16 -6.83 -9.66
N ASP A 15 2.25 -5.65 -10.27
CA ASP A 15 3.32 -5.34 -11.23
C ASP A 15 4.68 -5.13 -10.53
N LEU A 16 4.71 -4.42 -9.40
CA LEU A 16 5.94 -4.33 -8.59
C LEU A 16 6.40 -5.73 -8.17
N HIS A 17 5.49 -6.52 -7.63
CA HIS A 17 5.78 -7.86 -7.16
C HIS A 17 6.06 -8.86 -8.29
N ALA A 18 5.48 -8.70 -9.47
CA ALA A 18 5.77 -9.50 -10.65
C ALA A 18 7.22 -9.28 -11.13
N HIS A 19 7.76 -8.08 -10.92
CA HIS A 19 9.17 -7.75 -11.14
C HIS A 19 10.07 -8.03 -9.92
N GLY A 20 9.52 -8.64 -8.86
CA GLY A 20 10.28 -8.99 -7.65
C GLY A 20 10.62 -7.80 -6.74
N LEU A 21 9.95 -6.65 -6.93
CA LEU A 21 10.11 -5.46 -6.12
C LEU A 21 9.07 -5.43 -5.00
N ALA A 22 9.47 -4.97 -3.82
CA ALA A 22 8.56 -4.62 -2.74
C ALA A 22 8.37 -3.09 -2.73
N TRP A 23 7.18 -2.64 -2.36
CA TRP A 23 6.90 -1.22 -2.16
C TRP A 23 7.61 -0.70 -0.90
N GLY A 24 7.37 -1.35 0.24
CA GLY A 24 8.23 -1.21 1.42
C GLY A 24 7.97 0.00 2.32
N ASP A 25 6.94 0.82 2.06
CA ASP A 25 6.47 1.86 3.00
C ASP A 25 4.95 2.08 2.93
N VAL A 26 4.19 1.01 3.21
CA VAL A 26 2.74 1.02 3.08
C VAL A 26 2.06 1.71 4.25
N HIS A 27 1.36 2.81 3.96
CA HIS A 27 0.47 3.52 4.89
C HIS A 27 -0.51 4.42 4.12
N PRO A 28 -1.57 4.96 4.73
CA PRO A 28 -2.56 5.76 4.01
C PRO A 28 -1.97 6.99 3.30
N GLY A 29 -1.02 7.65 3.95
CA GLY A 29 -0.30 8.81 3.38
C GLY A 29 0.60 8.47 2.18
N SER A 30 0.92 7.20 1.93
CA SER A 30 1.68 6.77 0.77
C SER A 30 0.78 6.34 -0.41
N ILE A 31 -0.53 6.61 -0.31
CA ILE A 31 -1.50 6.47 -1.40
C ILE A 31 -2.02 7.86 -1.81
N VAL A 32 -1.97 8.18 -3.10
CA VAL A 32 -2.51 9.44 -3.64
C VAL A 32 -3.58 9.15 -4.69
N ILE A 33 -4.61 9.99 -4.75
CA ILE A 33 -5.68 9.87 -5.75
C ILE A 33 -5.44 10.90 -6.85
N ASP A 34 -5.39 10.45 -8.12
CA ASP A 34 -5.25 11.35 -9.25
C ASP A 34 -6.58 12.04 -9.64
N THR A 35 -6.51 12.95 -10.61
CA THR A 35 -7.69 13.68 -11.12
C THR A 35 -8.73 12.80 -11.83
N SER A 36 -8.37 11.57 -12.17
CA SER A 36 -9.25 10.55 -12.75
C SER A 36 -9.79 9.57 -11.69
N PHE A 37 -9.61 9.89 -10.40
CA PHE A 37 -10.01 9.06 -9.26
C PHE A 37 -9.32 7.69 -9.19
N ASN A 38 -8.15 7.55 -9.82
CA ASN A 38 -7.33 6.36 -9.65
C ASN A 38 -6.43 6.54 -8.42
N PRO A 39 -6.32 5.54 -7.55
CA PRO A 39 -5.33 5.53 -6.50
C PRO A 39 -3.97 5.17 -7.07
N TRP A 40 -2.91 5.72 -6.49
CA TRP A 40 -1.53 5.47 -6.84
C TRP A 40 -0.67 5.28 -5.58
N VAL A 41 0.23 4.29 -5.59
CA VAL A 41 1.24 4.13 -4.54
C VAL A 41 2.45 5.02 -4.80
N VAL A 42 2.94 5.65 -3.74
CA VAL A 42 4.12 6.53 -3.71
C VAL A 42 5.00 6.18 -2.51
N ASP A 43 6.12 6.88 -2.33
CA ASP A 43 7.05 6.69 -1.23
C ASP A 43 7.74 5.30 -1.20
N PHE A 44 8.76 5.15 -2.05
CA PHE A 44 9.61 3.96 -2.13
C PHE A 44 10.92 4.14 -1.36
N GLY A 45 10.99 5.16 -0.47
CA GLY A 45 12.18 5.46 0.33
C GLY A 45 12.51 4.39 1.36
N GLY A 46 11.56 3.48 1.61
CA GLY A 46 11.61 2.47 2.65
C GLY A 46 11.25 3.07 4.01
N GLY A 47 10.59 2.27 4.83
CA GLY A 47 10.06 2.72 6.11
C GLY A 47 9.20 1.62 6.71
N SER A 48 8.67 1.85 7.90
CA SER A 48 7.60 1.01 8.43
C SER A 48 6.91 1.76 9.56
N ILE A 49 5.66 2.10 9.30
CA ILE A 49 4.72 2.54 10.32
C ILE A 49 4.13 1.25 10.92
N VAL A 50 4.42 0.98 12.20
CA VAL A 50 4.16 -0.32 12.83
C VAL A 50 2.67 -0.64 12.94
N GLU A 51 1.86 0.42 12.96
CA GLU A 51 0.40 0.41 12.91
C GLU A 51 -0.10 -0.29 11.64
N PHE A 52 0.57 -0.12 10.50
CA PHE A 52 0.19 -0.70 9.20
C PHE A 52 0.99 -1.95 8.85
N VAL A 53 2.31 -1.93 9.02
CA VAL A 53 3.17 -3.05 8.65
C VAL A 53 4.04 -3.45 9.83
N SER A 54 4.02 -4.73 10.19
CA SER A 54 4.90 -5.21 11.27
C SER A 54 6.37 -5.08 10.87
N ARG A 55 7.25 -4.67 11.80
CA ARG A 55 8.71 -4.54 11.53
C ARG A 55 9.35 -5.80 10.97
N LYS A 56 8.81 -7.00 11.29
CA LYS A 56 9.31 -8.29 10.78
C LYS A 56 9.03 -8.50 9.30
N LYS A 57 8.06 -7.77 8.74
CA LYS A 57 7.63 -7.84 7.34
C LYS A 57 7.93 -6.55 6.57
N ALA A 58 8.57 -5.57 7.21
CA ALA A 58 8.91 -4.30 6.57
C ALA A 58 9.81 -4.53 5.35
N GLY A 59 9.51 -3.86 4.24
CA GLY A 59 10.26 -4.01 2.99
C GLY A 59 10.08 -5.35 2.28
N THR A 60 9.06 -6.15 2.63
CA THR A 60 8.74 -7.40 1.93
C THR A 60 7.36 -7.35 1.29
N LYS A 61 7.16 -8.19 0.27
CA LYS A 61 5.87 -8.38 -0.38
C LYS A 61 4.75 -8.72 0.62
N GLU A 62 5.05 -9.60 1.57
CA GLU A 62 4.09 -9.98 2.62
C GLU A 62 3.77 -8.82 3.57
N GLY A 63 4.70 -7.87 3.72
CA GLY A 63 4.46 -6.62 4.43
C GLY A 63 3.55 -5.68 3.66
N ASP A 64 3.74 -5.59 2.35
CA ASP A 64 2.93 -4.73 1.48
C ASP A 64 1.45 -5.17 1.49
N TRP A 65 1.19 -6.47 1.29
CA TRP A 65 -0.18 -7.02 1.41
C TRP A 65 -0.77 -6.87 2.81
N GLN A 66 0.04 -7.01 3.87
CA GLN A 66 -0.42 -6.75 5.23
C GLN A 66 -0.86 -5.29 5.40
N GLY A 67 -0.06 -4.34 4.91
CA GLY A 67 -0.35 -2.91 5.02
C GLY A 67 -1.60 -2.53 4.24
N VAL A 68 -1.74 -3.02 3.00
CA VAL A 68 -2.93 -2.80 2.17
C VAL A 68 -4.17 -3.31 2.91
N GLY A 69 -4.15 -4.55 3.40
CA GLY A 69 -5.27 -5.11 4.18
C GLY A 69 -5.68 -4.23 5.35
N LYS A 70 -4.72 -3.77 6.17
CA LYS A 70 -5.03 -2.88 7.29
C LYS A 70 -5.61 -1.53 6.89
N ILE A 71 -5.16 -0.94 5.79
CA ILE A 71 -5.70 0.33 5.30
C ILE A 71 -7.19 0.17 4.94
N PHE A 72 -7.52 -0.89 4.21
CA PHE A 72 -8.89 -1.11 3.73
C PHE A 72 -9.80 -1.71 4.80
N ASP A 73 -9.31 -2.61 5.65
CA ASP A 73 -10.14 -3.33 6.61
C ASP A 73 -10.33 -2.56 7.92
N GLU A 74 -9.34 -1.76 8.32
CA GLU A 74 -9.32 -1.09 9.63
C GLU A 74 -9.34 0.44 9.47
N TRP A 75 -8.38 1.02 8.77
CA TRP A 75 -8.18 2.48 8.77
C TRP A 75 -9.27 3.26 8.03
N MET A 76 -9.75 2.77 6.88
CA MET A 76 -10.80 3.44 6.11
C MET A 76 -12.20 3.28 6.69
N PHE A 77 -12.41 2.29 7.56
CA PHE A 77 -13.72 2.01 8.16
C PHE A 77 -13.77 2.23 9.67
N GLU A 78 -12.74 2.84 10.27
CA GLU A 78 -12.83 3.34 11.64
C GLU A 78 -14.01 4.31 11.73
N SER A 79 -15.03 3.86 12.47
CA SER A 79 -16.26 4.62 12.70
C SER A 79 -15.97 5.69 13.75
N ASP A 80 -16.37 6.93 13.47
CA ASP A 80 -16.42 7.99 14.46
C ASP A 80 -17.42 7.59 15.58
N ASP A 81 -16.95 6.92 16.63
CA ASP A 81 -17.64 6.83 17.94
C ASP A 81 -17.35 8.06 18.81
#